data_AF-A0A521D4A0-F1
#
_entry.id   AF-A0A521D4A0-F1
#
_cell.length_a   1.000
_cell.length_b   1.000
_cell.length_c   1.000
_cell.angle_alpha   90.00
_cell.angle_beta   90.00
_cell.angle_gamma   90.00
#
_symmetry.space_group_name_H-M   'P 1'
#
loop_
_entity.id
_entity.type
_entity.pdbx_description
1 polymer ?
#
loop_
_entity_poly.entity_id
_entity_poly.type
_entity_poly.pdbx_seq_one_letter_code
_entity_poly.pdbx_strand_id
1 'polypeptide(L)'
;MIGLALALSITIWGQKTPAKATNLTPYSYQTFNCDNKGYFDSAKYKKEEIDGVNKLLYQFNGVVFDTRPVFKLSQLEEIRQNREAYLQDLEKQYEEKKKELYSLKVIDLPRWKKLMEETIDSFENEYQLNKEEILAYSDPSTLRNSKYYNTCREQIDAISSPDREKMFIAWKNYTELKSKNNADPKSVMARFDAKMNDPQKEDYALIDLIGLGFHNCANSSFRQKREDEVTSYKDFDKIFTKLKRTCDEP
;
A
#
# COMPACT_ATOMS: atom_id res chain seq x y z
N MET A 1 64.19 72.60 -12.35
CA MET A 1 63.79 71.73 -11.21
C MET A 1 62.28 71.57 -11.26
N ILE A 2 61.77 70.40 -10.84
CA ILE A 2 60.36 69.97 -10.79
C ILE A 2 59.88 69.47 -12.18
N GLY A 3 59.54 68.21 -12.43
CA GLY A 3 59.34 67.03 -11.57
C GLY A 3 58.12 66.27 -12.08
N LEU A 4 58.32 65.30 -12.98
CA LEU A 4 57.28 64.40 -13.49
C LEU A 4 56.82 63.46 -12.36
N ALA A 5 55.53 63.45 -12.05
CA ALA A 5 54.92 62.46 -11.16
C ALA A 5 54.21 61.37 -12.00
N LEU A 6 54.72 60.14 -11.95
CA LEU A 6 54.02 58.95 -12.45
C LEU A 6 53.01 58.47 -11.39
N ALA A 7 51.75 58.32 -11.80
CA ALA A 7 50.75 57.58 -11.04
C ALA A 7 50.86 56.08 -11.37
N LEU A 8 51.10 55.25 -10.35
CA LEU A 8 51.02 53.80 -10.43
C LEU A 8 49.66 53.34 -9.91
N SER A 9 48.81 52.85 -10.82
CA SER A 9 47.55 52.19 -10.50
C SER A 9 47.82 50.74 -10.11
N ILE A 10 47.58 50.39 -8.85
CA ILE A 10 47.64 49.00 -8.37
C ILE A 10 46.27 48.37 -8.58
N THR A 11 46.14 47.48 -9.56
CA THR A 11 44.97 46.60 -9.70
C THR A 11 45.08 45.47 -8.68
N ILE A 12 44.25 45.51 -7.65
CA ILE A 12 44.07 44.40 -6.71
C ILE A 12 43.21 43.34 -7.41
N TRP A 13 43.85 42.27 -7.89
CA TRP A 13 43.14 41.06 -8.29
C TRP A 13 42.60 40.37 -7.03
N GLY A 14 41.30 40.51 -6.78
CA GLY A 14 40.61 39.71 -5.77
C GLY A 14 40.65 38.22 -6.16
N GLN A 15 41.43 37.42 -5.44
CA GLN A 15 41.34 35.97 -5.48
C GLN A 15 39.93 35.56 -5.02
N LYS A 16 39.07 35.15 -5.95
CA LYS A 16 37.86 34.41 -5.62
C LYS A 16 38.30 33.10 -4.98
N THR A 17 38.04 32.92 -3.69
CA THR A 17 38.07 31.60 -3.05
C THR A 17 37.29 30.62 -3.92
N PRO A 18 37.83 29.44 -4.26
CA PRO A 18 37.10 28.47 -5.06
C PRO A 18 35.81 28.13 -4.32
N ALA A 19 34.68 28.29 -5.00
CA ALA A 19 33.38 27.89 -4.47
C ALA A 19 33.50 26.43 -4.04
N LYS A 20 33.22 26.15 -2.76
CA LYS A 20 33.15 24.78 -2.23
C LYS A 20 32.25 23.99 -3.19
N ALA A 21 32.81 22.99 -3.87
CA ALA A 21 32.03 22.13 -4.74
C ALA A 21 30.91 21.51 -3.88
N THR A 22 29.67 21.91 -4.14
CA THR A 22 28.52 21.39 -3.41
C THR A 22 28.13 20.07 -4.06
N ASN A 23 28.20 18.97 -3.33
CA ASN A 23 27.71 17.65 -3.79
C ASN A 23 26.18 17.57 -3.86
N LEU A 24 25.49 18.71 -3.86
CA LEU A 24 24.04 18.80 -3.84
C LEU A 24 23.49 18.56 -5.24
N THR A 25 22.79 17.46 -5.42
CA THR A 25 22.15 17.07 -6.67
C THR A 25 20.65 17.34 -6.58
N PRO A 26 20.05 18.04 -7.55
CA PRO A 26 18.61 18.28 -7.56
C PRO A 26 17.84 16.97 -7.71
N TYR A 27 16.70 16.88 -7.03
CA TYR A 27 15.78 15.75 -7.11
C TYR A 27 14.35 16.26 -7.06
N SER A 28 13.47 15.60 -7.82
CA SER A 28 12.05 15.90 -7.84
C SER A 28 11.24 14.63 -7.90
N TYR A 29 10.13 14.61 -7.18
CA TYR A 29 9.15 13.53 -7.24
C TYR A 29 7.74 14.09 -7.06
N GLN A 30 6.78 13.39 -7.63
CA GLN A 30 5.37 13.72 -7.49
C GLN A 30 4.72 12.77 -6.49
N THR A 31 3.86 13.35 -5.67
CA THR A 31 2.89 12.63 -4.83
C THR A 31 1.51 13.15 -5.23
N PHE A 32 0.45 12.37 -5.04
CA PHE A 32 -0.95 12.66 -5.42
C PHE A 32 -1.20 14.06 -6.04
N ASN A 33 -1.20 15.14 -5.24
CA ASN A 33 -1.41 16.52 -5.70
C ASN A 33 -0.26 17.49 -5.36
N CYS A 34 0.98 16.99 -5.19
CA CYS A 34 2.12 17.81 -4.84
C CYS A 34 3.36 17.53 -5.69
N ASP A 35 3.96 18.59 -6.20
CA ASP A 35 5.32 18.60 -6.73
C ASP A 35 6.32 18.82 -5.58
N ASN A 36 7.18 17.83 -5.35
CA ASN A 36 8.24 17.89 -4.35
C ASN A 36 9.57 18.13 -5.07
N LYS A 37 10.30 19.18 -4.70
CA LYS A 37 11.61 19.54 -5.28
C LYS A 37 12.61 19.85 -4.18
N GLY A 38 13.78 19.23 -4.22
CA GLY A 38 14.84 19.45 -3.23
C GLY A 38 16.21 19.04 -3.76
N TYR A 39 17.19 18.95 -2.87
CA TYR A 39 18.55 18.53 -3.21
C TYR A 39 19.04 17.47 -2.24
N PHE A 40 19.63 16.37 -2.73
CA PHE A 40 20.30 15.38 -1.88
C PHE A 40 21.82 15.51 -2.00
N ASP A 41 22.55 15.02 -0.99
CA ASP A 41 24.00 14.94 -1.02
C ASP A 41 24.45 13.68 -1.77
N SER A 42 24.99 13.86 -2.98
CA SER A 42 25.45 12.76 -3.84
C SER A 42 26.72 12.07 -3.35
N ALA A 43 27.41 12.63 -2.34
CA ALA A 43 28.45 11.89 -1.64
C ALA A 43 27.89 10.90 -0.60
N LYS A 44 26.61 11.03 -0.24
CA LYS A 44 25.93 10.16 0.74
C LYS A 44 24.95 9.18 0.11
N TYR A 45 24.25 9.59 -0.95
CA TYR A 45 23.17 8.82 -1.55
C TYR A 45 23.31 8.74 -3.06
N LYS A 46 22.91 7.62 -3.64
CA LYS A 46 22.75 7.49 -5.09
C LYS A 46 21.30 7.78 -5.49
N LYS A 47 21.11 8.34 -6.68
CA LYS A 47 19.76 8.65 -7.17
C LYS A 47 18.90 7.39 -7.26
N GLU A 48 19.47 6.29 -7.75
CA GLU A 48 18.76 5.02 -7.93
C GLU A 48 18.27 4.44 -6.59
N GLU A 49 19.02 4.67 -5.52
CA GLU A 49 18.67 4.25 -4.15
C GLU A 49 17.53 5.09 -3.57
N ILE A 50 17.53 6.41 -3.84
CA ILE A 50 16.44 7.31 -3.47
C ILE A 50 15.17 6.96 -4.27
N ASP A 51 15.30 6.69 -5.57
CA ASP A 51 14.18 6.26 -6.42
C ASP A 51 13.56 4.95 -5.92
N GLY A 52 14.38 3.98 -5.51
CA GLY A 52 13.88 2.73 -4.94
C GLY A 52 13.11 2.95 -3.64
N VAL A 53 13.65 3.76 -2.71
CA VAL A 53 12.91 4.11 -1.48
C VAL A 53 11.61 4.87 -1.79
N ASN A 54 11.63 5.77 -2.77
CA ASN A 54 10.43 6.47 -3.22
C ASN A 54 9.35 5.49 -3.71
N LYS A 55 9.72 4.52 -4.54
CA LYS A 55 8.80 3.47 -5.01
C LYS A 55 8.24 2.62 -3.86
N LEU A 56 9.07 2.23 -2.89
CA LEU A 56 8.56 1.52 -1.71
C LEU A 56 7.47 2.31 -1.00
N LEU A 57 7.70 3.61 -0.77
CA LEU A 57 6.79 4.47 -0.02
C LEU A 57 5.51 4.87 -0.75
N TYR A 58 5.57 5.07 -2.07
CA TYR A 58 4.46 5.68 -2.81
C TYR A 58 3.82 4.76 -3.85
N GLN A 59 4.49 3.67 -4.25
CA GLN A 59 3.97 2.71 -5.23
C GLN A 59 3.60 1.38 -4.57
N PHE A 60 4.42 0.88 -3.62
CA PHE A 60 4.24 -0.45 -3.02
C PHE A 60 3.70 -0.45 -1.57
N ASN A 61 3.45 0.73 -0.99
CA ASN A 61 2.92 0.86 0.37
C ASN A 61 1.37 0.81 0.45
N GLY A 62 0.69 0.60 -0.67
CA GLY A 62 -0.77 0.60 -0.76
C GLY A 62 -1.35 -0.74 -1.23
N VAL A 63 -2.55 -0.66 -1.80
CA VAL A 63 -3.10 -1.74 -2.64
C VAL A 63 -2.31 -1.75 -3.93
N VAL A 64 -1.65 -2.86 -4.23
CA VAL A 64 -0.72 -2.98 -5.35
C VAL A 64 -1.35 -3.73 -6.51
N PHE A 65 -2.36 -4.56 -6.28
CA PHE A 65 -3.06 -5.32 -7.32
C PHE A 65 -4.39 -4.69 -7.69
N ASP A 66 -4.81 -4.88 -8.94
CA ASP A 66 -6.18 -4.55 -9.33
C ASP A 66 -7.14 -5.47 -8.57
N THR A 67 -7.93 -4.88 -7.68
CA THR A 67 -8.89 -5.63 -6.88
C THR A 67 -10.24 -5.70 -7.58
N ARG A 68 -10.94 -6.82 -7.40
CA ARG A 68 -12.30 -7.03 -7.89
C ARG A 68 -13.22 -7.21 -6.68
N PRO A 69 -13.52 -6.12 -5.95
CA PRO A 69 -14.26 -6.25 -4.72
C PRO A 69 -15.70 -6.68 -4.99
N VAL A 70 -16.17 -7.67 -4.23
CA VAL A 70 -17.51 -8.22 -4.35
C VAL A 70 -18.38 -7.65 -3.24
N PHE A 71 -19.38 -6.85 -3.60
CA PHE A 71 -20.32 -6.20 -2.67
C PHE A 71 -21.79 -6.52 -2.97
N LYS A 72 -22.08 -7.15 -4.11
CA LYS A 72 -23.44 -7.49 -4.56
C LYS A 72 -23.45 -8.80 -5.36
N LEU A 73 -24.62 -9.41 -5.46
CA LEU A 73 -24.83 -10.69 -6.14
C LEU A 73 -24.33 -10.71 -7.59
N SER A 74 -24.52 -9.62 -8.35
CA SER A 74 -24.03 -9.56 -9.74
C SER A 74 -22.51 -9.66 -9.85
N GLN A 75 -21.77 -9.13 -8.87
CA GLN A 75 -20.30 -9.22 -8.82
C GLN A 75 -19.85 -10.60 -8.37
N LEU A 76 -20.62 -11.25 -7.48
CA LEU A 76 -20.38 -12.62 -7.07
C LEU A 76 -20.53 -13.58 -8.24
N GLU A 77 -21.56 -13.37 -9.07
CA GLU A 77 -21.74 -14.16 -10.28
C GLU A 77 -20.62 -13.91 -11.29
N GLU A 78 -20.23 -12.65 -11.49
CA GLU A 78 -19.14 -12.27 -12.38
C GLU A 78 -17.81 -12.94 -11.98
N ILE A 79 -17.42 -12.93 -10.71
CA ILE A 79 -16.18 -13.57 -10.24
C ILE A 79 -16.24 -15.10 -10.38
N ARG A 80 -17.40 -15.72 -10.14
CA ARG A 80 -17.57 -17.17 -10.29
C ARG A 80 -17.44 -17.61 -11.74
N GLN A 81 -18.06 -16.86 -12.67
CA GLN A 81 -18.01 -17.16 -14.10
C GLN A 81 -16.63 -16.92 -14.72
N ASN A 82 -15.89 -15.92 -14.22
CA ASN A 82 -14.60 -15.50 -14.78
C ASN A 82 -13.39 -15.91 -13.92
N ARG A 83 -13.58 -16.84 -12.98
CA ARG A 83 -12.57 -17.25 -11.98
C ARG A 83 -11.18 -17.47 -12.59
N GLU A 84 -11.09 -18.32 -13.61
CA GLU A 84 -9.79 -18.67 -14.22
C GLU A 84 -9.14 -17.46 -14.90
N ALA A 85 -9.93 -16.61 -15.58
CA ALA A 85 -9.41 -15.40 -16.20
C ALA A 85 -8.88 -14.42 -15.15
N TYR A 86 -9.55 -14.30 -14.00
CA TYR A 86 -9.12 -13.41 -12.93
C TYR A 86 -7.89 -13.93 -12.19
N LEU A 87 -7.77 -15.25 -12.02
CA LEU A 87 -6.54 -15.85 -11.49
C LEU A 87 -5.35 -15.64 -12.43
N GLN A 88 -5.54 -15.77 -13.74
CA GLN A 88 -4.49 -15.50 -14.73
C GLN A 88 -4.08 -14.03 -14.77
N ASP A 89 -5.05 -13.12 -14.69
CA ASP A 89 -4.81 -11.67 -14.62
C ASP A 89 -4.02 -11.30 -13.34
N LEU A 90 -4.42 -11.85 -12.19
CA LEU A 90 -3.69 -11.66 -10.92
C LEU A 90 -2.26 -12.20 -10.99
N GLU A 91 -2.05 -13.40 -11.57
CA GLU A 91 -0.72 -13.99 -11.75
C GLU A 91 0.19 -13.13 -12.62
N LYS A 92 -0.36 -12.60 -13.73
CA LYS A 92 0.38 -11.70 -14.62
C LYS A 92 0.82 -10.44 -13.86
N GLN A 93 -0.10 -9.81 -13.13
CA GLN A 93 0.22 -8.63 -12.32
C GLN A 93 1.27 -8.95 -11.26
N TYR A 94 1.17 -10.12 -10.62
CA TYR A 94 2.15 -10.60 -9.64
C TYR A 94 3.55 -10.68 -10.23
N GLU A 95 3.74 -11.40 -11.34
CA GLU A 95 5.06 -11.56 -11.94
C GLU A 95 5.66 -10.21 -12.42
N GLU A 96 4.84 -9.35 -13.02
CA GLU A 96 5.27 -8.02 -13.47
C GLU A 96 5.71 -7.14 -12.28
N LYS A 97 4.88 -7.02 -11.25
CA LYS A 97 5.13 -6.16 -10.08
C LYS A 97 6.23 -6.73 -9.18
N LYS A 98 6.32 -8.06 -9.06
CA LYS A 98 7.38 -8.74 -8.32
C LYS A 98 8.74 -8.46 -8.92
N LYS A 99 8.87 -8.58 -10.25
CA LYS A 99 10.11 -8.26 -10.95
C LYS A 99 10.53 -6.82 -10.69
N GLU A 100 9.58 -5.88 -10.71
CA GLU A 100 9.87 -4.48 -10.39
C GLU A 100 10.34 -4.33 -8.94
N LEU A 101 9.54 -4.77 -7.97
CA LEU A 101 9.83 -4.65 -6.53
C LEU A 101 11.20 -5.26 -6.17
N TYR A 102 11.47 -6.48 -6.62
CA TYR A 102 12.69 -7.21 -6.26
C TYR A 102 13.94 -6.64 -6.95
N SER A 103 13.78 -5.83 -8.01
CA SER A 103 14.90 -5.16 -8.68
C SER A 103 15.28 -3.82 -8.03
N LEU A 104 14.48 -3.32 -7.08
CA LEU A 104 14.72 -2.03 -6.45
C LEU A 104 16.04 -2.05 -5.67
N LYS A 105 16.80 -0.97 -5.82
CA LYS A 105 17.93 -0.66 -4.95
C LYS A 105 17.47 0.36 -3.93
N VAL A 106 17.76 0.11 -2.66
CA VAL A 106 17.45 1.03 -1.57
C VAL A 106 18.73 1.55 -0.95
N ILE A 107 18.63 2.69 -0.27
CA ILE A 107 19.74 3.29 0.47
C ILE A 107 20.24 2.27 1.50
N ASP A 108 21.57 2.08 1.58
CA ASP A 108 22.21 1.11 2.47
C ASP A 108 22.21 1.56 3.94
N LEU A 109 21.01 1.70 4.52
CA LEU A 109 20.78 1.96 5.93
C LEU A 109 19.75 0.96 6.46
N PRO A 110 19.88 0.51 7.74
CA PRO A 110 19.01 -0.52 8.32
C PRO A 110 17.52 -0.26 8.14
N ARG A 111 17.11 1.01 8.27
CA ARG A 111 15.71 1.41 8.09
C ARG A 111 15.15 1.07 6.72
N TRP A 112 15.88 1.37 5.65
CA TRP A 112 15.38 1.20 4.28
C TRP A 112 15.42 -0.26 3.84
N LYS A 113 16.38 -1.03 4.35
CA LYS A 113 16.38 -2.50 4.20
C LYS A 113 15.18 -3.13 4.90
N LYS A 114 14.88 -2.71 6.13
CA LYS A 114 13.69 -3.16 6.85
C LYS A 114 12.41 -2.80 6.09
N LEU A 115 12.28 -1.58 5.58
CA LEU A 115 11.14 -1.18 4.75
C LEU A 115 11.00 -2.06 3.50
N MET A 116 12.11 -2.38 2.82
CA MET A 116 12.10 -3.30 1.67
C MET A 116 11.57 -4.69 2.06
N GLU A 117 12.05 -5.26 3.15
CA GLU A 117 11.61 -6.58 3.65
C GLU A 117 10.12 -6.58 3.99
N GLU A 118 9.64 -5.56 4.72
CA GLU A 118 8.23 -5.43 5.10
C GLU A 118 7.31 -5.18 3.89
N THR A 119 7.81 -4.45 2.88
CA THR A 119 7.08 -4.22 1.63
C THR A 119 6.96 -5.51 0.82
N ILE A 120 8.03 -6.30 0.75
CA ILE A 120 8.00 -7.63 0.10
C ILE A 120 7.00 -8.54 0.81
N ASP A 121 7.05 -8.62 2.14
CA ASP A 121 6.12 -9.46 2.89
C ASP A 121 4.66 -9.00 2.65
N SER A 122 4.39 -7.69 2.70
CA SER A 122 3.05 -7.16 2.42
C SER A 122 2.58 -7.46 1.00
N PHE A 123 3.45 -7.31 0.00
CA PHE A 123 3.16 -7.59 -1.41
C PHE A 123 2.82 -9.07 -1.65
N GLU A 124 3.64 -9.98 -1.12
CA GLU A 124 3.44 -11.42 -1.25
C GLU A 124 2.15 -11.86 -0.54
N ASN A 125 1.85 -11.28 0.63
CA ASN A 125 0.62 -11.57 1.34
C ASN A 125 -0.62 -10.99 0.62
N GLU A 126 -0.56 -9.79 0.06
CA GLU A 126 -1.68 -9.23 -0.69
C GLU A 126 -2.03 -10.09 -1.92
N TYR A 127 -1.02 -10.58 -2.64
CA TYR A 127 -1.23 -11.52 -3.75
C TYR A 127 -1.95 -12.80 -3.27
N GLN A 128 -1.47 -13.42 -2.19
CA GLN A 128 -2.09 -14.64 -1.66
C GLN A 128 -3.52 -14.41 -1.17
N LEU A 129 -3.78 -13.29 -0.49
CA LEU A 129 -5.13 -12.92 -0.06
C LEU A 129 -6.08 -12.78 -1.25
N ASN A 130 -5.70 -12.01 -2.27
CA ASN A 130 -6.53 -11.82 -3.47
C ASN A 130 -6.81 -13.16 -4.19
N LYS A 131 -5.80 -14.04 -4.25
CA LYS A 131 -5.94 -15.37 -4.85
C LYS A 131 -6.91 -16.24 -4.06
N GLU A 132 -6.77 -16.29 -2.74
CA GLU A 132 -7.65 -17.06 -1.86
C GLU A 132 -9.09 -16.55 -1.91
N GLU A 133 -9.32 -15.24 -2.01
CA GLU A 133 -10.67 -14.66 -2.16
C GLU A 133 -11.32 -15.04 -3.49
N ILE A 134 -10.60 -14.93 -4.61
CA ILE A 134 -11.11 -15.34 -5.93
C ILE A 134 -11.54 -16.81 -5.91
N LEU A 135 -10.75 -17.69 -5.29
CA LEU A 135 -11.08 -19.10 -5.14
C LEU A 135 -12.28 -19.32 -4.20
N ALA A 136 -12.30 -18.64 -3.06
CA ALA A 136 -13.30 -18.83 -2.01
C ALA A 136 -14.72 -18.45 -2.44
N TYR A 137 -14.88 -17.46 -3.34
CA TYR A 137 -16.21 -17.10 -3.84
C TYR A 137 -16.90 -18.23 -4.63
N SER A 138 -16.12 -19.11 -5.28
CA SER A 138 -16.63 -20.30 -5.97
C SER A 138 -16.59 -21.56 -5.10
N ASP A 139 -15.57 -21.70 -4.25
CA ASP A 139 -15.41 -22.84 -3.35
C ASP A 139 -14.88 -22.37 -1.98
N PRO A 140 -15.77 -22.07 -1.02
CA PRO A 140 -15.40 -21.64 0.32
C PRO A 140 -14.52 -22.63 1.10
N SER A 141 -14.52 -23.92 0.71
CA SER A 141 -13.74 -24.95 1.39
C SER A 141 -12.23 -24.80 1.18
N THR A 142 -11.82 -24.10 0.11
CA THR A 142 -10.42 -23.78 -0.21
C THR A 142 -9.73 -23.03 0.93
N LEU A 143 -10.46 -22.19 1.68
CA LEU A 143 -9.92 -21.42 2.80
C LEU A 143 -9.41 -22.29 3.97
N ARG A 144 -9.83 -23.56 4.09
CA ARG A 144 -9.31 -24.45 5.14
C ARG A 144 -7.80 -24.70 5.03
N ASN A 145 -7.25 -24.52 3.83
CA ASN A 145 -5.82 -24.64 3.55
C ASN A 145 -5.13 -23.26 3.47
N SER A 146 -5.84 -22.18 3.80
CA SER A 146 -5.31 -20.82 3.78
C SER A 146 -4.09 -20.69 4.69
N LYS A 147 -3.09 -19.93 4.24
CA LYS A 147 -1.96 -19.55 5.13
C LYS A 147 -2.42 -18.74 6.34
N TYR A 148 -3.57 -18.07 6.24
CA TYR A 148 -4.16 -17.26 7.29
C TYR A 148 -5.05 -18.07 8.24
N TYR A 149 -5.16 -19.39 8.08
CA TYR A 149 -6.06 -20.23 8.87
C TYR A 149 -5.91 -20.01 10.38
N ASN A 150 -4.69 -19.99 10.90
CA ASN A 150 -4.47 -19.80 12.33
C ASN A 150 -4.86 -18.39 12.81
N THR A 151 -4.63 -17.37 11.99
CA THR A 151 -4.93 -15.97 12.32
C THR A 151 -6.43 -15.66 12.18
N CYS A 152 -7.10 -16.27 11.21
CA CYS A 152 -8.49 -15.98 10.82
C CYS A 152 -9.41 -17.19 10.99
N ARG A 153 -9.09 -18.04 11.96
CA ARG A 153 -9.76 -19.34 12.18
C ARG A 153 -11.27 -19.19 12.28
N GLU A 154 -11.75 -18.25 13.09
CA GLU A 154 -13.18 -18.04 13.33
C GLU A 154 -13.92 -17.72 12.02
N GLN A 155 -13.35 -16.81 11.21
CA GLN A 155 -13.93 -16.42 9.92
C GLN A 155 -13.90 -17.60 8.95
N ILE A 156 -12.78 -18.30 8.84
CA ILE A 156 -12.61 -19.41 7.90
C ILE A 156 -13.48 -20.62 8.27
N ASP A 157 -13.56 -20.97 9.56
CA ASP A 157 -14.39 -22.07 10.03
C ASP A 157 -15.89 -21.78 9.78
N ALA A 158 -16.31 -20.52 9.88
CA ALA A 158 -17.67 -20.10 9.54
C ALA A 158 -17.94 -20.17 8.03
N ILE A 159 -17.04 -19.61 7.20
CA ILE A 159 -17.19 -19.54 5.74
C ILE A 159 -17.14 -20.94 5.11
N SER A 160 -16.21 -21.78 5.56
CA SER A 160 -15.99 -23.12 5.02
C SER A 160 -16.87 -24.20 5.66
N SER A 161 -17.79 -23.84 6.54
CA SER A 161 -18.65 -24.79 7.24
C SER A 161 -19.64 -25.46 6.29
N PRO A 162 -19.83 -26.79 6.37
CA PRO A 162 -20.97 -27.43 5.71
C PRO A 162 -22.29 -27.10 6.43
N ASP A 163 -22.22 -26.67 7.69
CA ASP A 163 -23.36 -26.25 8.49
C ASP A 163 -23.65 -24.77 8.24
N ARG A 164 -24.66 -24.50 7.42
CA ARG A 164 -25.05 -23.13 7.03
C ARG A 164 -25.51 -22.27 8.20
N GLU A 165 -26.07 -22.89 9.24
CA GLU A 165 -26.52 -22.14 10.41
C GLU A 165 -25.32 -21.50 11.13
N LYS A 166 -24.18 -22.19 11.20
CA LYS A 166 -22.94 -21.61 11.75
C LYS A 166 -22.47 -20.40 10.95
N MET A 167 -22.54 -20.46 9.62
CA MET A 167 -22.20 -19.35 8.76
C MET A 167 -23.12 -18.15 9.01
N PHE A 168 -24.43 -18.37 9.13
CA PHE A 168 -25.40 -17.32 9.39
C PHE A 168 -25.23 -16.69 10.79
N ILE A 169 -24.97 -17.50 11.82
CA ILE A 169 -24.67 -17.00 13.17
C ILE A 169 -23.42 -16.12 13.14
N ALA A 170 -22.35 -16.56 12.48
CA ALA A 170 -21.13 -15.77 12.36
C ALA A 170 -21.37 -14.46 11.59
N TRP A 171 -22.13 -14.51 10.48
CA TRP A 171 -22.49 -13.33 9.71
C TRP A 171 -23.32 -12.33 10.51
N LYS A 172 -24.30 -12.81 11.29
CA LYS A 172 -25.09 -11.99 12.21
C LYS A 172 -24.20 -11.34 13.26
N ASN A 173 -23.37 -12.11 13.95
CA ASN A 173 -22.47 -11.60 15.00
C ASN A 173 -21.49 -10.55 14.46
N TYR A 174 -20.92 -10.80 13.27
CA TYR A 174 -20.08 -9.83 12.57
C TYR A 174 -20.84 -8.53 12.30
N THR A 175 -22.05 -8.63 11.75
CA THR A 175 -22.86 -7.47 11.39
C THR A 175 -23.29 -6.67 12.62
N GLU A 176 -23.71 -7.34 13.69
CA GLU A 176 -24.03 -6.71 14.98
C GLU A 176 -22.82 -5.96 15.55
N LEU A 177 -21.64 -6.56 15.53
CA LEU A 177 -20.40 -5.90 15.98
C LEU A 177 -20.08 -4.65 15.15
N LYS A 178 -20.18 -4.73 13.82
CA LYS A 178 -19.91 -3.60 12.93
C LYS A 178 -20.97 -2.51 13.05
N SER A 179 -22.23 -2.87 13.31
CA SER A 179 -23.33 -1.92 13.49
C SER A 179 -23.09 -0.97 14.66
N LYS A 180 -22.52 -1.46 15.78
CA LYS A 180 -22.24 -0.67 17.00
C LYS A 180 -21.29 0.50 16.76
N ASN A 181 -20.41 0.36 15.77
CA ASN A 181 -19.42 1.36 15.40
C ASN A 181 -19.85 2.18 14.16
N ASN A 182 -21.09 2.05 13.72
CA ASN A 182 -21.64 2.78 12.58
C ASN A 182 -22.43 4.02 13.04
N ALA A 183 -22.47 5.06 12.20
CA ALA A 183 -23.26 6.25 12.47
C ALA A 183 -24.78 5.97 12.48
N ASP A 184 -25.23 4.93 11.77
CA ASP A 184 -26.62 4.45 11.81
C ASP A 184 -26.68 2.92 11.99
N PRO A 185 -26.62 2.44 13.25
CA PRO A 185 -26.69 1.02 13.55
C PRO A 185 -28.00 0.36 13.09
N LYS A 186 -29.12 1.10 13.12
CA LYS A 186 -30.44 0.56 12.75
C LYS A 186 -30.51 0.26 11.26
N SER A 187 -30.01 1.16 10.42
CA SER A 187 -29.94 0.94 8.97
C SER A 187 -29.03 -0.23 8.60
N VAL A 188 -27.95 -0.47 9.35
CA VAL A 188 -27.08 -1.65 9.14
C VAL A 188 -27.87 -2.93 9.41
N MET A 189 -28.54 -3.04 10.56
CA MET A 189 -29.31 -4.23 10.91
C MET A 189 -30.52 -4.44 10.00
N ALA A 190 -31.22 -3.38 9.59
CA ALA A 190 -32.33 -3.51 8.65
C ALA A 190 -31.88 -4.05 7.28
N ARG A 191 -30.70 -3.63 6.78
CA ARG A 191 -30.12 -4.19 5.56
C ARG A 191 -29.70 -5.64 5.72
N PHE A 192 -29.16 -6.01 6.88
CA PHE A 192 -28.87 -7.40 7.21
C PHE A 192 -30.13 -8.26 7.22
N ASP A 193 -31.18 -7.83 7.91
CA ASP A 193 -32.44 -8.58 8.01
C ASP A 193 -33.09 -8.75 6.63
N ALA A 194 -33.00 -7.74 5.76
CA ALA A 194 -33.45 -7.86 4.37
C ALA A 194 -32.68 -8.95 3.61
N LYS A 195 -31.34 -8.97 3.70
CA LYS A 195 -30.52 -10.02 3.06
C LYS A 195 -30.74 -11.40 3.69
N MET A 196 -30.98 -11.49 5.00
CA MET A 196 -31.19 -12.75 5.73
C MET A 196 -32.54 -13.41 5.39
N ASN A 197 -33.54 -12.60 5.02
CA ASN A 197 -34.85 -13.08 4.55
C ASN A 197 -34.90 -13.36 3.04
N ASP A 198 -33.83 -13.05 2.30
CA ASP A 198 -33.74 -13.27 0.86
C ASP A 198 -33.46 -14.75 0.54
N PRO A 199 -34.04 -15.33 -0.55
CA PRO A 199 -33.69 -16.68 -1.00
C PRO A 199 -32.19 -16.88 -1.28
N GLN A 200 -31.45 -15.82 -1.63
CA GLN A 200 -30.00 -15.82 -1.88
C GLN A 200 -29.17 -15.44 -0.63
N LYS A 201 -29.72 -15.56 0.57
CA LYS A 201 -29.02 -15.25 1.84
C LYS A 201 -27.65 -15.93 2.00
N GLU A 202 -27.47 -17.12 1.44
CA GLU A 202 -26.16 -17.80 1.44
C GLU A 202 -25.10 -17.02 0.66
N ASP A 203 -25.45 -16.54 -0.53
CA ASP A 203 -24.54 -15.73 -1.35
C ASP A 203 -24.26 -14.39 -0.69
N TYR A 204 -25.25 -13.76 -0.06
CA TYR A 204 -25.03 -12.56 0.73
C TYR A 204 -24.09 -12.78 1.93
N ALA A 205 -24.24 -13.90 2.63
CA ALA A 205 -23.35 -14.27 3.72
C ALA A 205 -21.92 -14.47 3.22
N LEU A 206 -21.72 -15.14 2.07
CA LEU A 206 -20.41 -15.31 1.47
C LEU A 206 -19.76 -13.99 1.06
N ILE A 207 -20.53 -13.09 0.42
CA ILE A 207 -20.08 -11.74 0.06
C ILE A 207 -19.53 -11.01 1.29
N ASP A 208 -20.33 -10.94 2.35
CA ASP A 208 -19.96 -10.16 3.53
C ASP A 208 -18.85 -10.85 4.33
N LEU A 209 -18.90 -12.18 4.51
CA LEU A 209 -17.90 -12.90 5.30
C LEU A 209 -16.55 -13.03 4.58
N ILE A 210 -16.51 -13.28 3.27
CA ILE A 210 -15.25 -13.33 2.52
C ILE A 210 -14.69 -11.91 2.38
N GLY A 211 -15.47 -10.99 1.78
CA GLY A 211 -15.00 -9.66 1.42
C GLY A 211 -14.80 -8.71 2.60
N LEU A 212 -15.41 -8.97 3.76
CA LEU A 212 -15.28 -8.10 4.95
C LEU A 212 -14.82 -8.84 6.20
N GLY A 213 -15.19 -10.10 6.41
CA GLY A 213 -14.74 -10.88 7.57
C GLY A 213 -13.29 -11.32 7.38
N PHE A 214 -13.10 -12.27 6.48
CA PHE A 214 -11.82 -12.88 6.13
C PHE A 214 -10.83 -11.85 5.57
N HIS A 215 -11.22 -11.06 4.56
CA HIS A 215 -10.38 -10.03 3.96
C HIS A 215 -9.74 -9.13 5.02
N ASN A 216 -10.55 -8.54 5.90
CA ASN A 216 -10.05 -7.61 6.90
C ASN A 216 -9.18 -8.30 7.95
N CYS A 217 -9.49 -9.54 8.34
CA CYS A 217 -8.67 -10.31 9.25
C CYS A 217 -7.28 -10.59 8.65
N ALA A 218 -7.23 -11.13 7.42
CA ALA A 218 -5.99 -11.46 6.74
C ALA A 218 -5.18 -10.19 6.41
N ASN A 219 -5.80 -9.16 5.83
CA ASN A 219 -5.13 -7.90 5.51
C ASN A 219 -4.53 -7.25 6.77
N SER A 220 -5.22 -7.29 7.91
CA SER A 220 -4.68 -6.74 9.16
C SER A 220 -3.47 -7.52 9.72
N SER A 221 -3.24 -8.76 9.27
CA SER A 221 -2.16 -9.59 9.80
C SER A 221 -0.80 -9.30 9.18
N PHE A 222 -0.74 -8.64 8.03
CA PHE A 222 0.52 -8.37 7.31
C PHE A 222 0.74 -6.90 6.96
N ARG A 223 -0.27 -6.04 7.07
CA ARG A 223 -0.10 -4.60 6.83
C ARG A 223 0.68 -3.93 7.95
N GLN A 224 1.56 -3.00 7.56
CA GLN A 224 2.26 -2.14 8.51
C GLN A 224 1.28 -1.30 9.34
N LYS A 225 1.69 -0.98 10.56
CA LYS A 225 0.95 -0.02 11.38
C LYS A 225 1.13 1.37 10.80
N ARG A 226 0.04 2.16 10.80
CA ARG A 226 0.02 3.54 10.31
C ARG A 226 1.11 4.43 10.94
N GLU A 227 1.47 4.19 12.20
CA GLU A 227 2.51 4.97 12.89
C GLU A 227 3.91 4.74 12.28
N ASP A 228 4.24 3.50 11.92
CA ASP A 228 5.50 3.14 11.27
C ASP A 228 5.59 3.75 9.87
N GLU A 229 4.46 3.76 9.17
CA GLU A 229 4.28 4.36 7.85
C GLU A 229 4.55 5.87 7.85
N VAL A 230 3.87 6.62 8.75
CA VAL A 230 4.06 8.08 8.92
C VAL A 230 5.50 8.43 9.24
N THR A 231 6.15 7.59 10.05
CA THR A 231 7.56 7.78 10.38
C THR A 231 8.42 7.62 9.13
N SER A 232 8.14 6.65 8.26
CA SER A 232 8.93 6.38 7.04
C SER A 232 8.89 7.52 6.03
N TYR A 233 7.75 8.17 5.84
CA TYR A 233 7.67 9.39 5.03
C TYR A 233 8.51 10.54 5.60
N LYS A 234 8.46 10.77 6.91
CA LYS A 234 9.26 11.83 7.57
C LYS A 234 10.76 11.60 7.42
N ASP A 235 11.20 10.35 7.48
CA ASP A 235 12.62 10.03 7.32
C ASP A 235 13.09 10.09 5.88
N PHE A 236 12.17 9.89 4.91
CA PHE A 236 12.46 10.14 3.51
C PHE A 236 12.69 11.62 3.23
N ASP A 237 11.88 12.50 3.83
CA ASP A 237 12.04 13.95 3.68
C ASP A 237 13.42 14.45 4.17
N LYS A 238 13.98 13.82 5.21
CA LYS A 238 15.29 14.17 5.78
C LYS A 238 16.47 13.89 4.83
N ILE A 239 16.28 13.10 3.77
CA ILE A 239 17.29 12.88 2.73
C ILE A 239 17.57 14.19 1.97
N PHE A 240 16.56 15.06 1.87
CA PHE A 240 16.61 16.26 1.06
C PHE A 240 16.91 17.51 1.88
N THR A 241 17.84 18.30 1.38
CA THR A 241 18.04 19.68 1.78
C THR A 241 17.13 20.59 0.96
N LYS A 242 16.54 21.61 1.60
CA LYS A 242 15.65 22.59 0.97
C LYS A 242 14.48 21.97 0.19
N LEU A 243 13.89 20.90 0.73
CA LEU A 243 12.71 20.29 0.15
C LEU A 243 11.54 21.29 0.15
N LYS A 244 11.11 21.69 -1.04
CA LYS A 244 9.92 22.50 -1.27
C LYS A 244 8.79 21.60 -1.77
N ARG A 245 7.65 21.71 -1.12
CA ARG A 245 6.39 21.09 -1.54
C ARG A 245 5.49 22.16 -2.13
N THR A 246 5.04 21.98 -3.36
CA THR A 246 4.02 22.81 -3.98
C THR A 246 2.83 21.91 -4.25
N CYS A 247 1.71 22.14 -3.58
CA CYS A 247 0.51 21.33 -3.71
C CYS A 247 -0.60 22.16 -4.34
N ASP A 248 -1.41 21.52 -5.19
CA ASP A 248 -2.65 22.12 -5.67
C ASP A 248 -3.66 22.18 -4.51
N GLU A 249 -4.41 23.29 -4.41
CA GLU A 249 -5.51 23.38 -3.45
C GLU A 249 -6.63 22.38 -3.83
N PRO A 250 -7.25 21.70 -2.85
CA PRO A 250 -8.30 20.73 -3.10
C PRO A 250 -9.59 21.34 -3.65
#